data_AF-A0A7V8Z9K7-F1
#
_entry.id   AF-A0A7V8Z9K7-F1
#
_cell.length_a   1.000
_cell.length_b   1.000
_cell.length_c   1.000
_cell.angle_alpha   90.00
_cell.angle_beta   90.00
_cell.angle_gamma   90.00
#
_symmetry.space_group_name_H-M   'P 1'
#
loop_
_entity.id
_entity.type
_entity.pdbx_description
1 polymer ?
#
loop_
_entity_poly.entity_id
_entity_poly.type
_entity_poly.pdbx_seq_one_letter_code
_entity_poly.pdbx_strand_id
1 'polypeptide(L)'
;MSLKRFRTSRFFCFILLLAALLPLGLIQSSFVQVSAQQRDFLTDKEADRVREAQEIDRRVLVFIKIIERRVSAITDPSAANSKQALKDAETWGALRTGTRAEMLSDIARTLDAAITNIDEAATRAPQNPLAVKALRKLAEASTQLLSTLTTMRPATTDETAREALEQALDNARTIIQAASSLPAAK
;
A
#
# COMPACT_ATOMS: atom_id res chain seq x y z
N MET A 1 25.98 -35.32 -47.27
CA MET A 1 26.76 -35.14 -46.02
C MET A 1 26.12 -36.05 -44.97
N SER A 2 26.56 -37.30 -44.79
CA SER A 2 27.85 -37.80 -44.28
C SER A 2 28.01 -37.65 -42.76
N LEU A 3 28.13 -38.80 -42.07
CA LEU A 3 28.24 -38.93 -40.62
C LEU A 3 29.64 -38.63 -40.09
N LYS A 4 29.73 -38.37 -38.77
CA LYS A 4 30.70 -38.92 -37.79
C LYS A 4 30.27 -38.41 -36.39
N ARG A 5 29.97 -39.18 -35.33
CA ARG A 5 30.63 -40.34 -34.67
C ARG A 5 32.12 -40.08 -34.35
N PHE A 6 32.71 -40.48 -33.21
CA PHE A 6 32.32 -40.97 -31.87
C PHE A 6 33.65 -41.35 -31.14
N ARG A 7 33.78 -41.31 -29.79
CA ARG A 7 34.99 -41.75 -29.01
C ARG A 7 36.27 -40.92 -29.33
N THR A 8 37.45 -40.98 -28.68
CA THR A 8 38.08 -41.69 -27.52
C THR A 8 39.19 -40.74 -26.97
N SER A 9 39.91 -40.89 -25.84
CA SER A 9 40.13 -41.99 -24.89
C SER A 9 40.51 -41.48 -23.46
N ARG A 10 41.14 -42.36 -22.66
CA ARG A 10 41.78 -42.19 -21.34
C ARG A 10 43.33 -42.09 -21.47
N PHE A 11 44.01 -42.04 -20.31
CA PHE A 11 45.48 -42.13 -20.07
C PHE A 11 46.22 -40.78 -20.22
N PHE A 12 47.19 -40.38 -19.37
CA PHE A 12 48.06 -41.07 -18.40
C PHE A 12 48.34 -40.07 -17.23
N CYS A 13 48.08 -40.39 -15.95
CA CYS A 13 49.04 -40.85 -14.94
C CYS A 13 50.27 -39.95 -14.69
N PHE A 14 50.44 -39.39 -13.46
CA PHE A 14 51.63 -39.48 -12.57
C PHE A 14 51.53 -38.57 -11.31
N ILE A 15 51.88 -39.10 -10.12
CA ILE A 15 52.48 -38.43 -8.92
C ILE A 15 51.68 -37.24 -8.29
N LEU A 16 51.10 -37.24 -7.06
CA LEU A 16 51.40 -37.80 -5.72
C LEU A 16 52.48 -37.00 -4.94
N LEU A 17 52.15 -36.51 -3.72
CA LEU A 17 52.87 -35.59 -2.78
C LEU A 17 52.54 -34.09 -2.93
N LEU A 18 52.55 -33.24 -1.89
CA LEU A 18 52.39 -33.38 -0.41
C LEU A 18 52.32 -31.94 0.18
N ALA A 19 51.74 -31.75 1.38
CA ALA A 19 51.82 -30.53 2.22
C ALA A 19 51.14 -29.24 1.67
N ALA A 20 50.72 -28.27 2.49
CA ALA A 20 50.30 -28.25 3.91
C ALA A 20 49.55 -26.92 4.21
N LEU A 21 48.71 -26.91 5.25
CA LEU A 21 48.34 -25.76 6.10
C LEU A 21 48.13 -24.37 5.44
N LEU A 22 46.86 -23.96 5.26
CA LEU A 22 46.43 -22.55 5.33
C LEU A 22 44.89 -22.42 5.37
N PRO A 23 44.26 -22.17 6.53
CA PRO A 23 42.86 -21.76 6.61
C PRO A 23 42.77 -20.23 6.53
N LEU A 24 42.87 -19.66 5.33
CA LEU A 24 42.69 -18.22 5.14
C LEU A 24 41.19 -17.89 4.99
N GLY A 25 40.70 -16.98 5.82
CA GLY A 25 39.29 -16.90 6.17
C GLY A 25 38.33 -16.57 5.03
N LEU A 26 37.36 -17.46 4.79
CA LEU A 26 36.10 -17.12 4.16
C LEU A 26 35.30 -16.22 5.10
N ILE A 27 35.44 -14.90 4.93
CA ILE A 27 34.51 -13.92 5.52
C ILE A 27 33.19 -14.08 4.78
N GLN A 28 32.33 -14.96 5.30
CA GLN A 28 30.93 -15.02 4.88
C GLN A 28 30.23 -13.76 5.42
N SER A 29 30.22 -12.72 4.60
CA SER A 29 29.39 -11.54 4.82
C SER A 29 27.92 -11.95 4.73
N SER A 30 27.36 -12.39 5.84
CA SER A 30 25.92 -12.58 6.03
C SER A 30 25.25 -11.22 5.82
N PHE A 31 24.77 -10.97 4.60
CA PHE A 31 23.86 -9.87 4.33
C PHE A 31 22.58 -10.14 5.10
N VAL A 32 22.48 -9.59 6.31
CA VAL A 32 21.23 -9.51 7.05
C VAL A 32 20.32 -8.60 6.25
N GLN A 33 19.49 -9.21 5.40
CA GLN A 33 18.37 -8.51 4.79
C GLN A 33 17.39 -8.15 5.90
N VAL A 34 17.59 -6.98 6.49
CA VAL A 34 16.57 -6.32 7.29
C VAL A 34 15.44 -5.98 6.34
N SER A 35 14.49 -6.90 6.17
CA SER A 35 13.18 -6.55 5.63
C SER A 35 12.58 -5.55 6.61
N ALA A 36 12.53 -4.27 6.23
CA ALA A 36 11.70 -3.30 6.91
C ALA A 36 10.27 -3.84 6.83
N GLN A 37 9.79 -4.42 7.93
CA GLN A 37 8.56 -5.20 7.93
C GLN A 37 7.40 -4.22 7.83
N GLN A 38 6.96 -3.99 6.58
CA GLN A 38 6.05 -2.92 6.22
C GLN A 38 4.71 -3.14 6.91
N ARG A 39 4.44 -2.36 7.97
CA ARG A 39 3.25 -2.54 8.82
C ARG A 39 1.96 -2.59 8.00
N ASP A 40 1.01 -3.40 8.44
CA ASP A 40 -0.32 -3.45 7.83
C ASP A 40 -0.97 -2.08 7.91
N PHE A 41 -1.40 -1.54 6.76
CA PHE A 41 -1.94 -0.17 6.67
C PHE A 41 -3.35 -0.04 7.26
N LEU A 42 -4.04 -1.16 7.43
CA LEU A 42 -5.29 -1.31 8.18
C LEU A 42 -4.98 -1.88 9.57
N THR A 43 -5.80 -1.54 10.56
CA THR A 43 -5.88 -2.32 11.81
C THR A 43 -6.82 -3.52 11.62
N ASP A 44 -6.76 -4.52 12.50
CA ASP A 44 -7.62 -5.72 12.40
C ASP A 44 -9.11 -5.37 12.31
N LYS A 45 -9.58 -4.45 13.18
CA LYS A 45 -10.96 -3.95 13.18
C LYS A 45 -11.35 -3.27 11.86
N GLU A 46 -10.43 -2.51 11.25
CA GLU A 46 -10.67 -1.87 9.96
C GLU A 46 -10.67 -2.88 8.81
N ALA A 47 -9.77 -3.87 8.84
CA ALA A 47 -9.76 -4.97 7.89
C ALA A 47 -11.05 -5.81 7.97
N ASP A 48 -11.57 -6.05 9.18
CA ASP A 48 -12.88 -6.67 9.38
C ASP A 48 -14.02 -5.85 8.76
N ARG A 49 -14.04 -4.52 8.94
CA ARG A 49 -15.04 -3.67 8.25
C ARG A 49 -14.94 -3.74 6.72
N VAL A 50 -13.73 -3.85 6.18
CA VAL A 50 -13.51 -4.02 4.73
C VAL A 50 -14.02 -5.39 4.25
N ARG A 51 -13.85 -6.45 5.05
CA ARG A 51 -14.37 -7.81 4.79
C ARG A 51 -15.89 -7.88 4.91
N GLU A 52 -16.49 -7.25 5.92
CA GLU A 52 -17.94 -7.17 6.11
C GLU A 52 -18.63 -6.39 4.97
N ALA A 53 -17.95 -5.36 4.43
CA ALA A 53 -18.43 -4.60 3.28
C ALA A 53 -18.23 -5.37 1.96
N GLN A 54 -19.17 -6.25 1.66
CA GLN A 54 -19.20 -7.06 0.43
C GLN A 54 -19.54 -6.24 -0.82
N GLU A 55 -20.49 -5.30 -0.74
CA GLU A 55 -20.83 -4.41 -1.85
C GLU A 55 -19.77 -3.32 -2.04
N ILE A 56 -19.31 -3.11 -3.30
CA ILE A 56 -18.22 -2.18 -3.61
C ILE A 56 -18.46 -0.74 -3.13
N ASP A 57 -19.71 -0.24 -3.23
CA ASP A 57 -20.03 1.13 -2.79
C ASP A 57 -20.13 1.26 -1.26
N ARG A 58 -20.28 0.16 -0.52
CA ARG A 58 -20.10 0.10 0.95
C ARG A 58 -18.63 -0.01 1.31
N ARG A 59 -17.86 -0.85 0.61
CA ARG A 59 -16.42 -1.04 0.86
C ARG A 59 -15.63 0.26 0.67
N VAL A 60 -15.99 1.03 -0.34
CA VAL A 60 -15.41 2.35 -0.58
C VAL A 60 -15.78 3.36 0.52
N LEU A 61 -16.99 3.33 1.08
CA LEU A 61 -17.32 4.14 2.27
C LEU A 61 -16.50 3.75 3.49
N VAL A 62 -16.19 2.46 3.66
CA VAL A 62 -15.29 1.97 4.71
C VAL A 62 -13.89 2.55 4.53
N PHE A 63 -13.32 2.49 3.32
CA PHE A 63 -12.01 3.10 3.01
C PHE A 63 -12.01 4.63 3.24
N ILE A 64 -13.06 5.35 2.85
CA ILE A 64 -13.19 6.79 3.10
C ILE A 64 -13.14 7.08 4.62
N LYS A 65 -13.92 6.37 5.44
CA LYS A 65 -13.92 6.55 6.90
C LYS A 65 -12.56 6.22 7.55
N ILE A 66 -11.85 5.23 7.01
CA ILE A 66 -10.49 4.84 7.42
C ILE A 66 -9.49 5.97 7.13
N ILE A 67 -9.62 6.65 5.98
CA ILE A 67 -8.82 7.82 5.59
C ILE A 67 -9.16 9.04 6.46
N GLU A 68 -10.44 9.38 6.63
CA GLU A 68 -10.90 10.49 7.48
C GLU A 68 -10.32 10.40 8.90
N ARG A 69 -10.34 9.20 9.50
CA ARG A 69 -9.75 8.93 10.82
C ARG A 69 -8.24 9.19 10.85
N ARG A 70 -7.50 8.78 9.80
CA ARG A 70 -6.05 9.04 9.69
C ARG A 70 -5.74 10.52 9.51
N VAL A 71 -6.48 11.21 8.65
CA VAL A 71 -6.36 12.66 8.45
C VAL A 71 -6.61 13.40 9.75
N SER A 72 -7.71 13.08 10.45
CA SER A 72 -8.03 13.68 11.76
C SER A 72 -6.92 13.49 12.79
N ALA A 73 -6.29 12.31 12.83
CA ALA A 73 -5.16 12.03 13.73
C ALA A 73 -3.88 12.81 13.38
N ILE A 74 -3.67 13.16 12.10
CA ILE A 74 -2.53 13.99 11.65
C ILE A 74 -2.78 15.48 11.91
N THR A 75 -4.01 15.96 11.71
CA THR A 75 -4.37 17.39 11.83
C THR A 75 -4.65 17.82 13.26
N ASP A 76 -5.23 16.94 14.08
CA ASP A 76 -5.55 17.20 15.47
C ASP A 76 -5.12 16.02 16.35
N PRO A 77 -3.92 16.09 16.98
CA PRO A 77 -3.46 15.08 17.92
C PRO A 77 -4.37 14.88 19.14
N SER A 78 -5.26 15.82 19.45
CA SER A 78 -6.24 15.70 20.53
C SER A 78 -7.51 14.94 20.12
N ALA A 79 -7.72 14.71 18.82
CA ALA A 79 -8.93 14.09 18.27
C ALA A 79 -9.23 12.72 18.87
N ALA A 80 -8.19 11.96 19.27
CA ALA A 80 -8.33 10.66 19.94
C ALA A 80 -9.17 10.72 21.22
N ASN A 81 -9.17 11.85 21.93
CA ASN A 81 -9.93 12.05 23.17
C ASN A 81 -11.32 12.67 22.93
N SER A 82 -11.69 12.96 21.68
CA SER A 82 -13.01 13.50 21.36
C SER A 82 -14.11 12.48 21.64
N LYS A 83 -15.29 12.96 22.07
CA LYS A 83 -16.47 12.11 22.30
C LYS A 83 -16.83 11.26 21.07
N GLN A 84 -16.59 11.80 19.86
CA GLN A 84 -16.81 11.07 18.61
C GLN A 84 -15.76 9.97 18.38
N ALA A 85 -14.47 10.22 18.66
CA ALA A 85 -13.44 9.19 18.52
C ALA A 85 -13.64 8.04 19.51
N LEU A 86 -14.05 8.33 20.75
CA LEU A 86 -14.40 7.32 21.75
C LEU A 86 -15.58 6.45 21.29
N LYS A 87 -16.66 7.06 20.76
CA LYS A 87 -17.79 6.32 20.19
C LYS A 87 -17.40 5.51 18.95
N ASP A 88 -16.63 6.10 18.04
CA ASP A 88 -16.14 5.40 16.86
C ASP A 88 -15.24 4.22 17.25
N ALA A 89 -14.53 4.28 18.38
CA ALA A 89 -13.61 3.22 18.81
C ALA A 89 -14.27 1.87 19.07
N GLU A 90 -15.53 1.85 19.52
CA GLU A 90 -16.33 0.62 19.67
C GLU A 90 -16.51 -0.09 18.32
N THR A 91 -16.68 0.68 17.25
CA THR A 91 -16.98 0.16 15.90
C THR A 91 -15.71 -0.06 15.07
N TRP A 92 -14.73 0.83 15.19
CA TRP A 92 -13.56 0.95 14.31
C TRP A 92 -12.22 0.64 15.00
N GLY A 93 -12.23 0.31 16.29
CA GLY A 93 -11.00 0.21 17.10
C GLY A 93 -10.42 1.57 17.48
N ALA A 94 -9.35 1.56 18.27
CA ALA A 94 -8.64 2.77 18.67
C ALA A 94 -8.23 3.62 17.45
N LEU A 95 -8.11 4.95 17.65
CA LEU A 95 -7.59 5.81 16.59
C LEU A 95 -6.15 5.39 16.27
N ARG A 96 -5.84 5.22 14.99
CA ARG A 96 -4.54 4.69 14.56
C ARG A 96 -3.42 5.68 14.91
N THR A 97 -2.34 5.17 15.49
CA THR A 97 -1.16 5.92 15.89
C THR A 97 0.07 5.51 15.07
N GLY A 98 1.00 6.45 14.94
CA GLY A 98 2.25 6.31 14.21
C GLY A 98 2.92 7.66 14.01
N THR A 99 4.09 7.63 13.37
CA THR A 99 4.75 8.81 12.82
C THR A 99 3.91 9.44 11.69
N ARG A 100 4.19 10.71 11.35
CA ARG A 100 3.55 11.38 10.20
C ARG A 100 3.79 10.60 8.89
N ALA A 101 4.98 10.04 8.70
CA ALA A 101 5.32 9.23 7.53
C ALA A 101 4.45 7.96 7.42
N GLU A 102 4.32 7.19 8.50
CA GLU A 102 3.46 6.00 8.54
C GLU A 102 1.99 6.36 8.27
N MET A 103 1.48 7.40 8.92
CA MET A 103 0.07 7.79 8.79
C MET A 103 -0.28 8.29 7.37
N LEU A 104 0.64 8.99 6.71
CA LEU A 104 0.50 9.40 5.31
C LEU A 104 0.63 8.19 4.36
N SER A 105 1.55 7.27 4.63
CA SER A 105 1.71 6.03 3.85
C SER A 105 0.45 5.15 3.96
N ASP A 106 -0.14 5.09 5.16
CA ASP A 106 -1.40 4.39 5.40
C ASP A 106 -2.57 5.02 4.62
N ILE A 107 -2.63 6.35 4.50
CA ILE A 107 -3.61 7.04 3.65
C ILE A 107 -3.39 6.69 2.17
N ALA A 108 -2.15 6.80 1.68
CA ALA A 108 -1.80 6.49 0.29
C ALA A 108 -2.19 5.04 -0.09
N ARG A 109 -1.82 4.07 0.76
CA ARG A 109 -2.15 2.64 0.59
C ARG A 109 -3.65 2.35 0.72
N THR A 110 -4.39 3.11 1.55
CA THR A 110 -5.85 2.97 1.64
C THR A 110 -6.55 3.48 0.36
N LEU A 111 -6.08 4.59 -0.22
CA LEU A 111 -6.58 5.08 -1.51
C LEU A 111 -6.27 4.09 -2.64
N ASP A 112 -5.05 3.55 -2.68
CA ASP A 112 -4.61 2.55 -3.66
C ASP A 112 -5.45 1.25 -3.60
N ALA A 113 -5.71 0.77 -2.38
CA ALA A 113 -6.61 -0.36 -2.15
C ALA A 113 -8.05 -0.06 -2.61
N ALA A 114 -8.54 1.17 -2.42
CA ALA A 114 -9.86 1.59 -2.88
C ALA A 114 -9.95 1.66 -4.41
N ILE A 115 -8.91 2.17 -5.09
CA ILE A 115 -8.78 2.17 -6.55
C ILE A 115 -8.82 0.73 -7.07
N THR A 116 -7.92 -0.13 -6.56
CA THR A 116 -7.84 -1.55 -6.96
C THR A 116 -9.19 -2.27 -6.81
N ASN A 117 -9.91 -2.04 -5.71
CA ASN A 117 -11.22 -2.66 -5.48
C ASN A 117 -12.30 -2.16 -6.46
N ILE A 118 -12.26 -0.89 -6.87
CA ILE A 118 -13.15 -0.34 -7.89
C ILE A 118 -12.81 -0.93 -9.27
N ASP A 119 -11.52 -0.96 -9.63
CA ASP A 119 -11.05 -1.45 -10.92
C ASP A 119 -11.32 -2.94 -11.10
N GLU A 120 -11.14 -3.76 -10.05
CA GLU A 120 -11.59 -5.15 -10.05
C GLU A 120 -13.11 -5.28 -10.24
N ALA A 121 -13.91 -4.45 -9.56
CA ALA A 121 -15.36 -4.50 -9.64
C ALA A 121 -15.86 -4.08 -11.04
N ALA A 122 -15.23 -3.08 -11.65
CA ALA A 122 -15.48 -2.65 -13.01
C ALA A 122 -15.00 -3.70 -14.04
N THR A 123 -13.84 -4.33 -13.82
CA THR A 123 -13.32 -5.39 -14.70
C THR A 123 -14.21 -6.63 -14.69
N ARG A 124 -14.68 -7.07 -13.50
CA ARG A 124 -15.61 -8.20 -13.38
C ARG A 124 -17.00 -7.90 -13.95
N ALA A 125 -17.46 -6.65 -13.87
CA ALA A 125 -18.78 -6.23 -14.33
C ALA A 125 -18.77 -4.76 -14.82
N PRO A 126 -18.42 -4.51 -16.09
CA PRO A 126 -18.23 -3.15 -16.61
C PRO A 126 -19.46 -2.23 -16.55
N GLN A 127 -20.66 -2.81 -16.47
CA GLN A 127 -21.94 -2.08 -16.35
C GLN A 127 -22.48 -2.06 -14.91
N ASN A 128 -21.66 -2.40 -13.90
CA ASN A 128 -22.09 -2.41 -12.50
C ASN A 128 -22.34 -0.98 -11.97
N PRO A 129 -23.60 -0.59 -11.68
CA PRO A 129 -23.90 0.75 -11.20
C PRO A 129 -23.30 1.03 -9.82
N LEU A 130 -23.01 -0.01 -9.02
CA LEU A 130 -22.34 0.16 -7.73
C LEU A 130 -20.87 0.57 -7.89
N ALA A 131 -20.17 0.13 -8.94
CA ALA A 131 -18.79 0.57 -9.18
C ALA A 131 -18.75 2.06 -9.58
N VAL A 132 -19.65 2.49 -10.46
CA VAL A 132 -19.84 3.91 -10.83
C VAL A 132 -20.19 4.76 -9.60
N LYS A 133 -21.14 4.30 -8.77
CA LYS A 133 -21.54 4.96 -7.52
C LYS A 133 -20.40 5.04 -6.51
N ALA A 134 -19.59 3.98 -6.39
CA ALA A 134 -18.43 3.93 -5.52
C ALA A 134 -17.36 4.95 -5.96
N LEU A 135 -17.00 4.97 -7.24
CA LEU A 135 -16.02 5.93 -7.79
C LEU A 135 -16.47 7.38 -7.60
N ARG A 136 -17.77 7.67 -7.80
CA ARG A 136 -18.33 9.02 -7.54
C ARG A 136 -18.16 9.45 -6.07
N LYS A 137 -18.52 8.58 -5.11
CA LYS A 137 -18.32 8.83 -3.67
C LYS A 137 -16.85 9.02 -3.31
N LEU A 138 -15.96 8.20 -3.89
CA LEU A 138 -14.53 8.29 -3.62
C LEU A 138 -13.93 9.59 -4.19
N ALA A 139 -14.39 10.06 -5.35
CA ALA A 139 -13.94 11.33 -5.94
C ALA A 139 -14.42 12.55 -5.16
N GLU A 140 -15.63 12.52 -4.61
CA GLU A 140 -16.13 13.56 -3.69
C GLU A 140 -15.24 13.68 -2.44
N ALA A 141 -14.99 12.54 -1.77
CA ALA A 141 -14.07 12.49 -0.62
C ALA A 141 -12.63 12.88 -1.01
N SER A 142 -12.14 12.42 -2.16
CA SER A 142 -10.79 12.74 -2.66
C SER A 142 -10.63 14.22 -2.99
N THR A 143 -11.70 14.93 -3.40
CA THR A 143 -11.66 16.38 -3.64
C THR A 143 -11.42 17.15 -2.34
N GLN A 144 -12.10 16.76 -1.27
CA GLN A 144 -11.89 17.34 0.06
C GLN A 144 -10.48 16.98 0.59
N LEU A 145 -10.10 15.72 0.48
CA LEU A 145 -8.80 15.20 0.88
C LEU A 145 -7.63 15.90 0.16
N LEU A 146 -7.75 16.16 -1.16
CA LEU A 146 -6.73 16.85 -1.95
C LEU A 146 -6.44 18.25 -1.39
N SER A 147 -7.48 18.99 -0.97
CA SER A 147 -7.33 20.28 -0.29
C SER A 147 -6.57 20.13 1.02
N THR A 148 -7.03 19.22 1.90
CA THR A 148 -6.43 19.00 3.23
C THR A 148 -4.99 18.49 3.16
N LEU A 149 -4.66 17.55 2.26
CA LEU A 149 -3.29 17.05 2.08
C LEU A 149 -2.37 18.14 1.49
N THR A 150 -2.88 18.99 0.58
CA THR A 150 -2.07 20.07 -0.01
C THR A 150 -1.61 21.07 1.06
N THR A 151 -2.44 21.38 2.07
CA THR A 151 -2.04 22.27 3.17
C THR A 151 -1.03 21.63 4.13
N MET A 152 -0.88 20.30 4.15
CA MET A 152 0.16 19.62 4.94
C MET A 152 1.57 19.74 4.35
N ARG A 153 1.71 20.04 3.05
CA ARG A 153 3.02 20.07 2.35
C ARG A 153 4.08 20.93 3.07
N PRO A 154 3.83 22.19 3.47
CA PRO A 154 4.87 23.02 4.11
C PRO A 154 5.31 22.50 5.49
N ALA A 155 4.46 21.74 6.17
CA ALA A 155 4.74 21.14 7.48
C ALA A 155 5.31 19.71 7.38
N THR A 156 5.46 19.17 6.17
CA THR A 156 5.94 17.81 5.91
C THR A 156 7.37 17.88 5.37
N THR A 157 8.32 18.03 6.28
CA THR A 157 9.75 18.24 5.99
C THR A 157 10.57 16.95 5.95
N ASP A 158 10.06 15.87 6.55
CA ASP A 158 10.66 14.53 6.47
C ASP A 158 10.45 13.94 5.06
N GLU A 159 11.51 13.37 4.48
CA GLU A 159 11.50 12.94 3.08
C GLU A 159 10.54 11.77 2.85
N THR A 160 10.54 10.76 3.73
CA THR A 160 9.63 9.61 3.62
C THR A 160 8.17 10.04 3.83
N ALA A 161 7.91 10.99 4.73
CA ALA A 161 6.59 11.60 4.87
C ALA A 161 6.19 12.41 3.63
N ARG A 162 7.13 13.10 2.97
CA ARG A 162 6.89 13.89 1.76
C ARG A 162 6.57 12.98 0.57
N GLU A 163 7.30 11.88 0.38
CA GLU A 163 7.01 10.85 -0.63
C GLU A 163 5.61 10.26 -0.42
N ALA A 164 5.28 9.86 0.81
CA ALA A 164 3.96 9.33 1.15
C ALA A 164 2.83 10.35 0.96
N LEU A 165 3.08 11.64 1.23
CA LEU A 165 2.13 12.73 0.97
C LEU A 165 1.87 12.89 -0.52
N GLU A 166 2.91 12.92 -1.36
CA GLU A 166 2.76 13.04 -2.81
C GLU A 166 2.04 11.82 -3.40
N GLN A 167 2.35 10.60 -2.95
CA GLN A 167 1.61 9.41 -3.37
C GLN A 167 0.11 9.49 -3.01
N ALA A 168 -0.23 9.98 -1.81
CA ALA A 168 -1.63 10.18 -1.42
C ALA A 168 -2.32 11.27 -2.28
N LEU A 169 -1.61 12.35 -2.62
CA LEU A 169 -2.11 13.41 -3.50
C LEU A 169 -2.33 12.91 -4.94
N ASP A 170 -1.43 12.10 -5.49
CA ASP A 170 -1.54 11.54 -6.83
C ASP A 170 -2.64 10.47 -6.94
N ASN A 171 -2.82 9.65 -5.91
CA ASN A 171 -3.96 8.74 -5.82
C ASN A 171 -5.29 9.52 -5.79
N ALA A 172 -5.38 10.59 -4.99
CA ALA A 172 -6.56 11.46 -4.96
C ALA A 172 -6.84 12.14 -6.33
N ARG A 173 -5.81 12.64 -7.02
CA ARG A 173 -5.92 13.21 -8.38
C ARG A 173 -6.43 12.17 -9.38
N THR A 174 -5.87 10.96 -9.35
CA THR A 174 -6.24 9.84 -10.23
C THR A 174 -7.71 9.47 -10.08
N ILE A 175 -8.21 9.37 -8.84
CA ILE A 175 -9.63 9.11 -8.54
C ILE A 175 -10.54 10.21 -9.12
N ILE A 176 -10.20 11.47 -8.90
CA ILE A 176 -10.99 12.63 -9.40
C ILE A 176 -11.01 12.64 -10.94
N GLN A 177 -9.85 12.40 -11.57
CA GLN A 177 -9.74 12.33 -13.02
C GLN A 177 -10.55 11.16 -13.59
N ALA A 178 -10.46 9.96 -13.00
CA ALA A 178 -11.25 8.81 -13.41
C ALA A 178 -12.77 9.09 -13.32
N ALA A 179 -13.21 9.73 -12.24
CA ALA A 179 -14.62 10.11 -12.06
C ALA A 179 -15.11 11.17 -13.07
N SER A 180 -14.24 12.04 -13.57
CA SER A 180 -14.58 13.02 -14.61
C SER A 180 -14.95 12.38 -15.96
N SER A 181 -14.49 11.16 -16.21
CA SER A 181 -14.81 10.37 -17.41
C SER A 181 -16.14 9.58 -17.31
N LEU A 182 -16.83 9.65 -16.16
CA LEU A 182 -18.10 8.94 -15.96
C LEU A 182 -19.27 9.66 -16.66
N PRO A 183 -20.21 8.93 -17.29
CA PRO A 183 -21.42 9.53 -17.83
C PRO A 183 -22.23 10.21 -16.71
N ALA A 184 -22.87 11.33 -17.03
CA ALA A 184 -23.66 12.12 -16.07
C ALA A 184 -24.64 11.24 -15.28
N ALA A 185 -24.81 11.56 -13.99
CA ALA A 185 -25.79 10.88 -13.15
C ALA A 185 -27.20 11.09 -13.74
N LYS A 186 -27.95 10.00 -13.89
CA LYS A 186 -29.38 10.00 -14.23
C LYS A 186 -30.22 10.02 -12.97
#